data_AF-A0A2M6ZR79-F1
#
_entry.id   AF-A0A2M6ZR79-F1
#
_cell.length_a   1.000
_cell.length_b   1.000
_cell.length_c   1.000
_cell.angle_alpha   90.00
_cell.angle_beta   90.00
_cell.angle_gamma   90.00
#
_symmetry.space_group_name_H-M   'P 1'
#
loop_
_entity.id
_entity.type
_entity.pdbx_description
1 polymer ?
#
loop_
_entity_poly.entity_id
_entity_poly.type
_entity_poly.pdbx_seq_one_letter_code
_entity_poly.pdbx_strand_id
1 'polypeptide(L)' 'MKTTVVINEDLLSQAMKAAGVKTKREAIETGLRELVRKNNMAALRQELGTFDLGYP' A
#
# COMPACT_ATOMS: atom_id res chain seq x y z
N MET A 1 13.26 -12.95 5.08
CA MET A 1 14.19 -12.99 3.94
C MET A 1 15.00 -11.69 3.93
N LYS A 2 16.30 -11.73 3.65
CA LYS A 2 17.14 -10.53 3.55
C LYS A 2 17.32 -10.20 2.06
N THR A 3 17.02 -8.96 1.69
CA THR A 3 17.12 -8.46 0.32
C THR A 3 17.77 -7.09 0.34
N THR A 4 18.69 -6.84 -0.59
CA THR A 4 19.30 -5.51 -0.78
C THR A 4 18.61 -4.83 -1.95
N VAL A 5 18.13 -3.60 -1.73
CA VAL A 5 17.44 -2.79 -2.73
C VAL A 5 17.95 -1.35 -2.67
N VAL A 6 18.04 -0.69 -3.82
CA VAL A 6 18.35 0.74 -3.91
C VAL A 6 17.05 1.50 -3.88
N ILE A 7 16.88 2.40 -2.91
CA ILE A 7 15.66 3.18 -2.70
C ILE A 7 16.05 4.65 -2.55
N ASN A 8 15.22 5.55 -3.07
CA ASN A 8 15.35 6.98 -2.83
C ASN A 8 15.14 7.29 -1.33
N GLU A 9 16.14 7.93 -0.70
CA GLU A 9 16.15 8.16 0.74
C GLU A 9 15.06 9.16 1.19
N ASP A 10 14.78 10.19 0.39
CA ASP A 10 13.75 11.19 0.70
C ASP A 10 12.35 10.57 0.70
N LEU A 11 12.08 9.69 -0.28
CA LEU A 11 10.84 8.93 -0.35
C LEU A 11 10.68 8.02 0.87
N LEU A 12 11.74 7.31 1.26
CA LEU A 12 11.72 6.44 2.44
C LEU A 12 11.50 7.23 3.72
N SER A 13 12.13 8.39 3.87
CA SER A 13 11.95 9.29 5.02
C SER A 13 10.51 9.80 5.11
N GLN A 14 9.93 10.21 3.98
CA GLN A 14 8.52 10.62 3.91
C GLN A 14 7.58 9.47 4.28
N ALA A 15 7.83 8.27 3.76
CA ALA A 15 7.04 7.08 4.08
C ALA A 15 7.15 6.72 5.58
N MET A 16 8.35 6.79 6.16
CA MET A 16 8.56 6.55 7.59
C MET A 16 7.79 7.54 8.45
N LYS A 17 7.82 8.84 8.11
CA LYS A 17 7.05 9.88 8.81
C LYS A 17 5.55 9.67 8.67
N ALA A 18 5.07 9.40 7.46
CA ALA A 18 3.66 9.18 7.18
C ALA A 18 3.11 7.93 7.90
N ALA A 19 3.92 6.87 8.00
CA ALA A 19 3.56 5.64 8.69
C ALA A 19 3.82 5.68 10.21
N GLY A 20 4.52 6.69 10.72
CA GLY A 20 4.87 6.80 12.15
C GLY A 20 5.83 5.72 12.64
N VAL A 21 6.67 5.17 11.76
CA VAL A 21 7.56 4.03 12.06
C VAL A 21 9.00 4.46 12.25
N LYS A 22 9.76 3.66 13.01
CA LYS A 22 11.14 3.99 13.39
C LYS A 22 12.17 3.34 12.48
N THR A 23 11.81 2.29 11.76
CA THR A 23 12.75 1.51 10.94
C THR A 23 12.41 1.52 9.45
N LYS A 24 13.46 1.48 8.62
CA LYS A 24 13.32 1.34 7.16
C LYS A 24 12.51 0.10 6.78
N ARG A 25 12.72 -1.01 7.50
CA ARG A 25 12.00 -2.28 7.31
C ARG A 25 10.50 -2.11 7.50
N GLU A 26 10.07 -1.46 8.58
CA GLU A 26 8.65 -1.26 8.87
C GLU A 26 7.98 -0.38 7.82
N ALA A 27 8.65 0.67 7.34
CA ALA A 27 8.12 1.52 6.27
C ALA A 27 7.94 0.75 4.97
N ILE A 28 8.93 -0.07 4.60
CA ILE A 28 8.86 -0.92 3.41
C ILE A 28 7.73 -1.95 3.55
N GLU A 29 7.64 -2.66 4.68
CA GLU A 29 6.57 -3.64 4.91
C GLU A 29 5.18 -3.02 4.89
N THR A 30 5.03 -1.84 5.52
CA THR A 30 3.77 -1.10 5.53
C THR A 30 3.37 -0.67 4.12
N GLY A 31 4.31 -0.12 3.35
CA GLY A 31 4.09 0.27 1.96
C GLY A 31 3.69 -0.90 1.07
N LEU A 32 4.37 -2.04 1.20
CA LEU A 32 4.05 -3.26 0.44
C LEU A 32 2.66 -3.80 0.81
N ARG A 33 2.31 -3.83 2.10
CA ARG A 33 0.99 -4.28 2.56
C ARG A 33 -0.12 -3.39 2.03
N GLU A 34 0.06 -2.07 2.06
CA GLU A 34 -0.92 -1.13 1.51
C GLU A 34 -1.08 -1.26 -0.01
N LEU A 35 0.01 -1.52 -0.74
CA LEU A 35 -0.06 -1.76 -2.19
C LEU A 35 -0.90 -3.02 -2.50
N VAL A 36 -0.64 -4.13 -1.80
CA VAL A 36 -1.42 -5.36 -1.96
C VAL A 36 -2.88 -5.13 -1.59
N ARG A 37 -3.15 -4.44 -0.47
CA ARG A 37 -4.51 -4.11 -0.03
C ARG A 37 -5.27 -3.30 -1.08
N LYS A 38 -4.64 -2.27 -1.65
CA LYS A 38 -5.22 -1.43 -2.70
C LYS A 38 -5.54 -2.23 -3.96
N ASN A 39 -4.63 -3.10 -4.39
CA ASN A 39 -4.85 -3.95 -5.56
C ASN A 39 -5.98 -4.95 -5.33
N ASN A 40 -6.05 -5.58 -4.15
CA ASN A 40 -7.14 -6.49 -3.81
C ASN A 40 -8.50 -5.77 -3.77
N MET A 41 -8.54 -4.54 -3.23
CA MET A 41 -9.76 -3.72 -3.25
C MET A 41 -10.16 -3.31 -4.67
N ALA A 42 -9.20 -3.02 -5.55
CA ALA A 42 -9.48 -2.70 -6.94
C ALA A 42 -10.01 -3.91 -7.70
N ALA A 43 -9.40 -5.08 -7.52
CA ALA A 43 -9.88 -6.35 -8.06
C ALA A 43 -11.29 -6.67 -7.56
N LEU A 44 -11.55 -6.53 -6.26
CA LEU A 44 -12.87 -6.74 -5.68
C LEU A 44 -13.90 -5.76 -6.26
N ARG A 45 -13.56 -4.48 -6.47
CA ARG A 45 -14.47 -3.52 -7.13
C ARG A 45 -14.77 -3.91 -8.58
N GLN A 46 -13.77 -4.44 -9.29
CA GLN A 46 -13.94 -4.92 -10.66
C GLN A 46 -14.82 -6.18 -10.71
N GLU A 47 -14.65 -7.11 -9.76
CA GLU A 47 -15.49 -8.29 -9.61
C GLU A 47 -16.91 -7.96 -9.15
N LEU A 48 -17.08 -6.94 -8.30
CA LEU A 48 -18.38 -6.41 -7.84
C LEU A 48 -19.02 -5.41 -8.83
N GLY A 49 -18.50 -5.30 -10.06
CA GLY A 49 -18.93 -4.39 -11.12
C GLY A 49 -20.36 -4.60 -11.67
N THR A 50 -21.32 -5.08 -10.86
CA THR A 50 -22.74 -5.22 -11.22
C THR A 50 -23.72 -4.89 -10.09
N PHE A 51 -23.33 -4.20 -9.02
CA PHE A 51 -24.34 -3.59 -8.13
C PHE A 51 -24.58 -2.13 -8.52
N ASP A 52 -25.51 -1.97 -9.46
CA ASP A 52 -26.21 -0.72 -9.67
C ASP A 52 -27.02 -0.44 -8.40
N LEU A 53 -26.46 0.37 -7.50
CA LEU A 53 -27.22 0.93 -6.38
C LEU A 53 -28.13 2.01 -6.98
N GLY A 54 -29.14 1.57 -7.72
CA GLY A 54 -30.27 2.38 -8.15
C GLY A 54 -30.99 2.88 -6.90
N TYR A 55 -30.58 4.07 -6.46
CA TYR A 55 -31.32 4.83 -5.47
C TYR A 55 -32.35 5.68 -6.24
N PRO A 56 -33.67 5.52 -5.99
CA PRO A 56 -34.69 6.38 -6.55
C PRO A 56 -34.58 7.83 -6.06
#